data_AF-A0A0K6IKR4-F1
#
_entry.id   AF-A0A0K6IKR4-F1
#
_cell.length_a   1.000
_cell.length_b   1.000
_cell.length_c   1.000
_cell.angle_alpha   90.00
_cell.angle_beta   90.00
_cell.angle_gamma   90.00
#
_symmetry.space_group_name_H-M   'P 1'
#
loop_
_entity.id
_entity.type
_entity.pdbx_description
1 polymer ?
#
loop_
_entity_poly.entity_id
_entity_poly.type
_entity_poly.pdbx_seq_one_letter_code
_entity_poly.pdbx_strand_id
1 'polypeptide(L)'
;MEKWILWLLLEATTVMVVASLWLIWRGVVLRKKTDTPEENNVHEAEQTERPSSSELSDQSNEQSYKAFAQELETQANHAADHLVALRESNNLDHVTRVKIWGTLVKAERAIVLNEENHQPQSILNRFMASIIHTLEAIKSKQLNTHTLTKALKDIDDEFIQASELLISKEELIHNQRDLHLELHKSIDYSEQKLKKLSDKFKELERLKLELKRQQQQIDKLEKHTGSDDKYVTSQPPKEHETQPHHSTRHLHQLERLSKRQQAIIEHLQAQLKDSDHSKNDQQEQESQHMALNRIERLSEESKSLISQLQMELDDANLSINSLKQDISVKDKQLEAMDAQIKAAEGGVLEEFQALSSNKRQTIEALLDDFESIKSDAQAATQPFSQQEKEVRNLEQILKESETCVQLLAQELENAEAENSTLREQIESSLTLNPVSQTSEKAELNALREENHELVKQVHEMKEQLINQVSDSSEKALRNQYNKKSLELDRLQLAYSDLERKYLGTLR
;
A
#
# COMPACT_ATOMS: atom_id res chain seq x y z
N MET A 1 -69.85 40.24 13.67
CA MET A 1 -68.99 39.85 12.53
C MET A 1 -67.62 40.52 12.61
N GLU A 2 -67.50 41.82 12.96
CA GLU A 2 -66.20 42.53 12.95
C GLU A 2 -65.22 42.14 14.08
N LYS A 3 -65.71 41.76 15.27
CA LYS A 3 -64.85 41.40 16.42
C LYS A 3 -64.12 40.06 16.27
N TRP A 4 -64.71 39.13 15.52
CA TRP A 4 -64.12 37.80 15.25
C TRP A 4 -62.98 37.86 14.25
N ILE A 5 -63.09 38.74 13.25
CA ILE A 5 -62.03 38.96 12.26
C ILE A 5 -60.81 39.58 12.95
N LEU A 6 -61.01 40.51 13.88
CA LEU A 6 -59.92 41.12 14.64
C LEU A 6 -59.19 40.11 15.54
N TRP A 7 -59.92 39.16 16.13
CA TRP A 7 -59.32 38.07 16.92
C TRP A 7 -58.54 37.09 16.04
N LEU A 8 -59.09 36.72 14.89
CA LEU A 8 -58.44 35.80 13.95
C LEU A 8 -57.19 36.43 13.32
N LEU A 9 -57.22 37.74 13.06
CA LEU A 9 -56.06 38.49 12.57
C LEU A 9 -54.98 38.62 13.66
N LEU A 10 -55.38 38.83 14.93
CA LEU A 10 -54.45 38.83 16.05
C LEU A 10 -53.79 37.45 16.22
N GLU A 11 -54.57 36.38 16.22
CA GLU A 11 -54.04 35.01 16.29
C GLU A 11 -53.09 34.70 15.12
N ALA A 12 -53.46 35.06 13.89
CA ALA A 12 -52.62 34.88 12.72
C ALA A 12 -51.29 35.66 12.84
N THR A 13 -51.33 36.91 13.32
CA THR A 13 -50.10 37.69 13.53
C THR A 13 -49.23 37.10 14.62
N THR A 14 -49.80 36.60 15.73
CA THR A 14 -49.02 35.95 16.80
C THR A 14 -48.36 34.66 16.32
N VAL A 15 -49.06 33.84 15.53
CA VAL A 15 -48.51 32.61 14.94
C VAL A 15 -47.38 32.94 13.95
N MET A 16 -47.54 33.99 13.14
CA MET A 16 -46.47 34.46 12.24
C MET A 16 -45.24 34.99 12.99
N VAL A 17 -45.43 35.67 14.12
CA VAL A 17 -44.31 36.13 14.96
C VAL A 17 -43.58 34.95 15.60
N VAL A 18 -44.30 33.95 16.10
CA VAL A 18 -43.68 32.74 16.66
C VAL A 18 -42.96 31.93 15.58
N ALA A 19 -43.56 31.80 14.39
CA ALA A 19 -42.93 31.13 13.25
C ALA A 19 -41.66 31.86 12.77
N SER A 20 -41.68 33.19 12.73
CA SER A 20 -40.51 33.98 12.36
C SER A 20 -39.41 33.91 13.43
N LEU A 21 -39.74 33.96 14.73
CA LEU A 21 -38.77 33.72 15.80
C LEU A 21 -38.18 32.30 15.73
N TRP A 22 -38.98 31.30 15.40
CA TRP A 22 -38.51 29.91 15.25
C TRP A 22 -37.54 29.75 14.08
N LEU A 23 -37.83 30.39 12.93
CA LEU A 23 -36.93 30.40 11.77
C LEU A 23 -35.63 31.16 12.06
N ILE A 24 -35.70 32.30 12.76
CA ILE A 24 -34.52 33.06 13.19
C ILE A 24 -33.68 32.23 14.16
N TRP A 25 -34.30 31.56 15.13
CA TRP A 25 -33.61 30.67 16.07
C TRP A 25 -32.92 29.51 15.34
N ARG A 26 -33.60 28.90 14.36
CA ARG A 26 -33.00 27.83 13.54
C ARG A 26 -31.82 28.34 12.70
N GLY A 27 -31.93 29.55 12.15
CA GLY A 27 -30.84 30.21 11.42
C GLY A 27 -29.62 30.50 12.30
N VAL A 28 -29.82 30.93 13.55
CA VAL A 28 -28.74 31.18 14.52
C VAL A 28 -28.07 29.88 14.96
N VAL A 29 -28.84 28.80 15.16
CA VAL A 29 -28.31 27.47 15.51
C VAL A 29 -27.46 26.89 14.36
N LEU A 30 -27.86 27.14 13.11
CA LEU A 30 -27.10 26.73 11.93
C LEU A 30 -25.81 27.54 11.76
N ARG A 31 -25.84 28.87 11.98
CA ARG A 31 -24.62 29.71 11.98
C ARG A 31 -23.63 29.36 13.07
N LYS A 32 -24.10 28.98 14.26
CA LYS A 32 -23.22 28.50 15.35
C LYS A 32 -22.51 27.18 15.03
N LYS A 33 -22.95 26.44 14.01
CA LYS A 33 -22.29 25.21 13.55
C LYS A 33 -21.24 25.45 12.46
N THR A 34 -21.20 26.65 11.86
CA THR A 34 -20.25 27.03 10.80
C THR A 34 -19.13 27.95 11.28
N ASP A 35 -19.25 28.54 12.47
CA ASP A 35 -18.20 29.39 13.06
C ASP A 35 -17.30 28.59 14.03
N THR A 36 -16.48 27.69 13.49
CA THR A 36 -15.16 27.37 14.05
C THR A 36 -14.12 28.07 13.17
N PRO A 37 -13.26 28.94 13.72
CA PRO A 37 -12.52 29.92 12.94
C PRO A 37 -11.25 29.31 12.34
N GLU A 38 -11.17 29.25 11.01
CA GLU A 38 -9.91 29.46 10.30
C GLU A 38 -9.96 30.87 9.70
N GLU A 39 -9.14 31.75 10.26
CA GLU A 39 -9.00 33.13 9.83
C GLU A 39 -8.27 33.22 8.47
N ASN A 40 -8.97 33.92 7.57
CA ASN A 40 -8.46 34.95 6.66
C ASN A 40 -7.65 34.53 5.42
N ASN A 41 -8.33 34.57 4.26
CA ASN A 41 -8.13 35.69 3.33
C ASN A 41 -9.40 35.95 2.50
N VAL A 42 -9.89 37.20 2.56
CA VAL A 42 -10.99 37.78 1.78
C VAL A 42 -10.36 38.65 0.68
N HIS A 43 -10.77 38.53 -0.58
CA HIS A 43 -11.62 39.44 -1.38
C HIS A 43 -11.33 39.06 -2.85
N GLU A 44 -12.18 39.08 -3.88
CA GLU A 44 -13.43 39.73 -4.31
C GLU A 44 -13.69 39.16 -5.73
N ALA A 45 -14.82 39.19 -6.44
CA ALA A 45 -16.18 39.69 -6.27
C ALA A 45 -17.06 39.05 -7.37
N GLU A 46 -18.33 38.82 -7.01
CA GLU A 46 -19.55 38.94 -7.83
C GLU A 46 -19.54 38.60 -9.33
N GLN A 47 -20.31 37.55 -9.69
CA GLN A 47 -21.28 37.64 -10.78
C GLN A 47 -22.62 36.98 -10.39
N THR A 48 -23.67 37.74 -10.70
CA THR A 48 -25.08 37.56 -10.42
C THR A 48 -25.71 36.42 -11.25
N GLU A 49 -26.37 35.45 -10.61
CA GLU A 49 -27.37 34.62 -11.29
C GLU A 49 -28.67 34.52 -10.47
N ARG A 50 -29.80 34.62 -11.18
CA ARG A 50 -31.17 34.50 -10.69
C ARG A 50 -31.44 33.06 -10.21
N PRO A 51 -32.24 32.83 -9.16
CA PRO A 51 -32.64 31.48 -8.80
C PRO A 51 -33.73 30.99 -9.77
N SER A 52 -33.39 30.00 -10.59
CA SER A 52 -34.34 29.14 -11.29
C SER A 52 -34.94 28.13 -10.29
N SER A 53 -36.25 27.94 -10.40
CA SER A 53 -37.08 27.08 -9.54
C SER A 53 -36.89 25.57 -9.82
N SER A 54 -35.64 25.11 -9.93
CA SER A 54 -35.27 23.71 -10.20
C SER A 54 -34.51 23.02 -9.06
N GLU A 55 -34.04 23.76 -8.05
CA GLU A 55 -33.16 23.22 -6.98
C GLU A 55 -33.87 22.32 -5.94
N LEU A 56 -35.20 22.31 -5.87
CA LEU A 56 -35.93 21.50 -4.87
C LEU A 56 -35.98 20.00 -5.21
N SER A 57 -35.83 19.61 -6.49
CA SER A 57 -35.79 18.20 -6.90
C SER A 57 -34.39 17.58 -6.85
N ASP A 58 -33.35 18.38 -7.05
CA ASP A 58 -31.96 17.90 -7.06
C ASP A 58 -31.46 17.57 -5.65
N GLN A 59 -31.85 18.36 -4.64
CA GLN A 59 -31.49 18.10 -3.24
C GLN A 59 -32.10 16.80 -2.68
N SER A 60 -33.30 16.39 -3.12
CA SER A 60 -33.91 15.13 -2.70
C SER A 60 -33.27 13.90 -3.36
N ASN A 61 -32.83 14.03 -4.62
CA ASN A 61 -32.13 12.97 -5.32
C ASN A 61 -30.72 12.79 -4.72
N GLU A 62 -30.00 13.88 -4.46
CA GLU A 62 -28.65 13.84 -3.87
C GLU A 62 -28.64 13.19 -2.47
N GLN A 63 -29.70 13.41 -1.66
CA GLN A 63 -29.87 12.73 -0.37
C GLN A 63 -30.16 11.22 -0.53
N SER A 64 -30.93 10.83 -1.55
CA SER A 64 -31.26 9.44 -1.84
C SER A 64 -30.03 8.65 -2.32
N TYR A 65 -29.19 9.27 -3.16
CA TYR A 65 -27.92 8.68 -3.61
C TYR A 65 -26.89 8.57 -2.47
N LYS A 66 -26.85 9.55 -1.56
CA LYS A 66 -26.02 9.47 -0.34
C LYS A 66 -26.47 8.32 0.58
N ALA A 67 -27.78 8.10 0.74
CA ALA A 67 -28.30 6.96 1.49
C ALA A 67 -27.95 5.62 0.83
N PHE A 68 -28.10 5.50 -0.49
CA PHE A 68 -27.70 4.31 -1.24
C PHE A 68 -26.19 4.05 -1.18
N ALA A 69 -25.36 5.09 -1.28
CA ALA A 69 -23.91 4.98 -1.14
C ALA A 69 -23.48 4.53 0.27
N GLN A 70 -24.22 4.93 1.32
CA GLN A 70 -24.01 4.44 2.68
C GLN A 70 -24.38 2.96 2.80
N GLU A 71 -25.45 2.51 2.15
CA GLU A 71 -25.83 1.09 2.13
C GLU A 71 -24.79 0.23 1.40
N LEU A 72 -24.26 0.70 0.27
CA LEU A 72 -23.14 0.06 -0.42
C LEU A 72 -21.87 0.02 0.46
N GLU A 73 -21.64 1.03 1.29
CA GLU A 73 -20.53 1.05 2.25
C GLU A 73 -20.72 0.00 3.36
N THR A 74 -21.94 -0.17 3.87
CA THR A 74 -22.23 -1.24 4.84
C THR A 74 -22.03 -2.63 4.24
N GLN A 75 -22.39 -2.83 2.97
CA GLN A 75 -22.17 -4.10 2.26
C GLN A 75 -20.69 -4.34 1.98
N ALA A 76 -19.93 -3.30 1.61
CA ALA A 76 -18.48 -3.38 1.42
C ALA A 76 -17.73 -3.69 2.73
N ASN A 77 -18.19 -3.13 3.85
CA ASN A 77 -17.64 -3.43 5.18
C ASN A 77 -18.02 -4.84 5.62
N HIS A 78 -19.24 -5.30 5.33
CA HIS A 78 -19.65 -6.68 5.58
C HIS A 78 -18.80 -7.68 4.77
N ALA A 79 -18.49 -7.36 3.51
CA ALA A 79 -17.57 -8.14 2.69
C ALA A 79 -16.16 -8.20 3.31
N ALA A 80 -15.67 -7.08 3.84
CA ALA A 80 -14.36 -6.99 4.49
C ALA A 80 -14.31 -7.82 5.79
N ASP A 81 -15.34 -7.74 6.63
CA ASP A 81 -15.45 -8.53 7.85
C ASP A 81 -15.54 -10.04 7.54
N HIS A 82 -16.29 -10.40 6.49
CA HIS A 82 -16.39 -11.78 6.02
C HIS A 82 -15.05 -12.30 5.45
N LEU A 83 -14.21 -11.44 4.86
CA LEU A 83 -12.85 -11.79 4.43
C LEU A 83 -11.89 -11.98 5.59
N VAL A 84 -12.04 -11.18 6.66
CA VAL A 84 -11.26 -11.34 7.89
C VAL A 84 -11.62 -12.67 8.57
N ALA A 85 -12.90 -13.03 8.62
CA ALA A 85 -13.36 -14.32 9.15
C ALA A 85 -12.90 -15.52 8.30
N LEU A 86 -12.81 -15.36 6.97
CA LEU A 86 -12.36 -16.41 6.06
C LEU A 86 -10.83 -16.55 5.94
N ARG A 87 -10.05 -15.75 6.68
CA ARG A 87 -8.57 -15.74 6.61
C ARG A 87 -7.95 -17.09 6.97
N GLU A 88 -8.62 -17.88 7.79
CA GLU A 88 -8.21 -19.23 8.23
C GLU A 88 -8.76 -20.35 7.34
N SER A 89 -9.64 -20.04 6.38
CA SER A 89 -10.26 -21.05 5.52
C SER A 89 -9.38 -21.37 4.29
N ASN A 90 -9.15 -22.66 4.03
CA ASN A 90 -8.36 -23.13 2.87
C ASN A 90 -9.11 -23.04 1.52
N ASN A 91 -10.36 -22.58 1.52
CA ASN A 91 -11.20 -22.52 0.33
C ASN A 91 -10.93 -21.22 -0.46
N LEU A 92 -9.85 -21.25 -1.25
CA LEU A 92 -9.39 -20.12 -2.05
C LEU A 92 -10.49 -19.53 -2.94
N ASP A 93 -11.32 -20.37 -3.56
CA ASP A 93 -12.39 -19.92 -4.47
C ASP A 93 -13.50 -19.12 -3.76
N HIS A 94 -13.75 -19.43 -2.49
CA HIS A 94 -14.72 -18.68 -1.70
C HIS A 94 -14.15 -17.31 -1.29
N VAL A 95 -12.87 -17.27 -0.89
CA VAL A 95 -12.17 -16.03 -0.54
C VAL A 95 -12.07 -15.09 -1.73
N THR A 96 -11.83 -15.62 -2.93
CA THR A 96 -11.68 -14.81 -4.15
C THR A 96 -13.01 -14.25 -4.62
N ARG A 97 -14.10 -15.04 -4.54
CA ARG A 97 -15.45 -14.56 -4.82
C ARG A 97 -15.86 -13.40 -3.93
N VAL A 98 -15.59 -13.49 -2.62
CA VAL A 98 -15.92 -12.42 -1.67
C VAL A 98 -15.04 -11.18 -1.89
N LYS A 99 -13.75 -11.35 -2.27
CA LYS A 99 -12.88 -10.23 -2.66
C LYS A 99 -13.40 -9.49 -3.90
N ILE A 100 -13.75 -10.24 -4.95
CA ILE A 100 -14.27 -9.67 -6.20
C ILE A 100 -15.57 -8.91 -5.94
N TRP A 101 -16.48 -9.51 -5.16
CA TRP A 101 -17.72 -8.87 -4.76
C TRP A 101 -17.48 -7.57 -3.97
N GLY A 102 -16.62 -7.61 -2.95
CA GLY A 102 -16.28 -6.40 -2.17
C GLY A 102 -15.62 -5.29 -2.99
N THR A 103 -14.79 -5.64 -3.99
CA THR A 103 -14.20 -4.65 -4.90
C THR A 103 -15.21 -4.06 -5.87
N LEU A 104 -16.20 -4.85 -6.31
CA LEU A 104 -17.27 -4.42 -7.21
C LEU A 104 -18.24 -3.46 -6.50
N VAL A 105 -18.64 -3.77 -5.27
CA VAL A 105 -19.49 -2.90 -4.44
C VAL A 105 -18.80 -1.56 -4.14
N LYS A 106 -17.47 -1.57 -3.94
CA LYS A 106 -16.68 -0.34 -3.80
C LYS A 106 -16.61 0.48 -5.10
N ALA A 107 -16.57 -0.19 -6.25
CA ALA A 107 -16.60 0.47 -7.55
C ALA A 107 -17.97 1.11 -7.82
N GLU A 108 -19.07 0.41 -7.52
CA GLU A 108 -20.43 0.96 -7.62
C GLU A 108 -20.62 2.18 -6.72
N ARG A 109 -20.16 2.13 -5.46
CA ARG A 109 -20.16 3.31 -4.57
C ARG A 109 -19.38 4.48 -5.17
N ALA A 110 -18.20 4.22 -5.73
CA ALA A 110 -17.36 5.24 -6.35
C ALA A 110 -17.96 5.81 -7.65
N ILE A 111 -18.87 5.10 -8.31
CA ILE A 111 -19.61 5.57 -9.47
C ILE A 111 -20.80 6.43 -9.02
N VAL A 112 -21.58 5.95 -8.04
CA VAL A 112 -22.76 6.65 -7.49
C VAL A 112 -22.38 7.98 -6.83
N LEU A 113 -21.23 8.05 -6.16
CA LEU A 113 -20.77 9.29 -5.49
C LEU A 113 -20.13 10.31 -6.43
N ASN A 114 -19.87 9.97 -7.70
CA ASN A 114 -18.96 10.73 -8.56
C ASN A 114 -19.60 11.11 -9.91
N GLU A 115 -20.93 11.13 -9.99
CA GLU A 115 -21.72 11.50 -11.19
C GLU A 115 -21.45 12.93 -11.73
N GLU A 116 -20.73 13.78 -10.98
CA GLU A 116 -20.31 15.12 -11.44
C GLU A 116 -19.25 15.07 -12.56
N ASN A 117 -18.45 14.00 -12.62
CA ASN A 117 -17.48 13.78 -13.69
C ASN A 117 -18.05 12.73 -14.65
N HIS A 118 -18.47 13.12 -15.85
CA HIS A 118 -19.02 12.26 -16.92
C HIS A 118 -18.05 11.15 -17.45
N GLN A 119 -17.23 10.51 -16.61
CA GLN A 119 -16.30 9.44 -16.96
C GLN A 119 -16.39 8.22 -16.01
N PRO A 120 -17.55 7.53 -15.94
CA PRO A 120 -17.68 6.29 -15.16
C PRO A 120 -16.76 5.15 -15.69
N GLN A 121 -16.36 5.23 -16.96
CA GLN A 121 -15.52 4.23 -17.62
C GLN A 121 -14.08 4.19 -17.07
N SER A 122 -13.51 5.31 -16.65
CA SER A 122 -12.12 5.34 -16.13
C SER A 122 -12.03 4.72 -14.73
N ILE A 123 -13.05 4.95 -13.90
CA ILE A 123 -13.21 4.35 -12.58
C ILE A 123 -13.43 2.84 -12.72
N LEU A 124 -14.36 2.43 -13.59
CA LEU A 124 -14.60 1.02 -13.88
C LEU A 124 -13.36 0.32 -14.42
N ASN A 125 -12.62 0.93 -15.35
CA ASN A 125 -11.37 0.35 -15.89
C ASN A 125 -10.31 0.14 -14.80
N ARG A 126 -10.19 1.06 -13.84
CA ARG A 126 -9.26 0.91 -12.70
C ARG A 126 -9.66 -0.24 -11.79
N PHE A 127 -10.94 -0.39 -11.47
CA PHE A 127 -11.43 -1.48 -10.63
C PHE A 127 -11.44 -2.84 -11.37
N MET A 128 -11.77 -2.85 -12.66
CA MET A 128 -11.68 -4.04 -13.52
C MET A 128 -10.24 -4.49 -13.72
N ALA A 129 -9.27 -3.59 -13.86
CA ALA A 129 -7.86 -3.93 -13.89
C ALA A 129 -7.40 -4.57 -12.56
N SER A 130 -7.91 -4.09 -11.42
CA SER A 130 -7.67 -4.73 -10.12
C SER A 130 -8.29 -6.13 -10.03
N ILE A 131 -9.51 -6.33 -10.53
CA ILE A 131 -10.18 -7.63 -10.55
C ILE A 131 -9.43 -8.61 -11.48
N ILE A 132 -9.07 -8.17 -12.68
CA ILE A 132 -8.28 -8.95 -13.65
C ILE A 132 -6.93 -9.32 -13.04
N HIS A 133 -6.23 -8.39 -12.40
CA HIS A 133 -4.95 -8.66 -11.74
C HIS A 133 -5.11 -9.69 -10.60
N THR A 134 -6.18 -9.62 -9.80
CA THR A 134 -6.42 -10.64 -8.76
C THR A 134 -6.75 -12.01 -9.34
N LEU A 135 -7.53 -12.08 -10.42
CA LEU A 135 -7.85 -13.31 -11.14
C LEU A 135 -6.61 -13.91 -11.83
N GLU A 136 -5.78 -13.05 -12.41
CA GLU A 136 -4.52 -13.42 -13.04
C GLU A 136 -3.49 -13.86 -12.01
N ALA A 137 -3.45 -13.23 -10.82
CA ALA A 137 -2.63 -13.66 -9.69
C ALA A 137 -3.05 -15.03 -9.11
N ILE A 138 -4.34 -15.39 -9.20
CA ILE A 138 -4.84 -16.71 -8.79
C ILE A 138 -4.49 -17.76 -9.85
N LYS A 139 -4.68 -17.44 -11.14
CA LYS A 139 -4.28 -18.29 -12.26
C LYS A 139 -2.76 -18.50 -12.32
N SER A 140 -2.00 -17.51 -11.87
CA SER A 140 -0.54 -17.55 -11.78
C SER A 140 -0.02 -18.12 -10.46
N LYS A 141 -0.86 -18.73 -9.60
CA LYS A 141 -0.39 -19.55 -8.45
C LYS A 141 0.39 -20.81 -8.84
N GLN A 142 0.64 -21.05 -10.13
CA GLN A 142 1.74 -21.90 -10.60
C GLN A 142 3.09 -21.16 -10.73
N LEU A 143 3.24 -19.94 -10.18
CA LEU A 143 4.56 -19.35 -9.99
C LEU A 143 5.22 -20.00 -8.77
N ASN A 144 6.32 -20.68 -9.06
CA ASN A 144 7.24 -21.37 -8.17
C ASN A 144 7.42 -20.63 -6.83
N THR A 145 7.21 -21.31 -5.70
CA THR A 145 7.27 -20.70 -4.35
C THR A 145 8.55 -19.90 -4.10
N HIS A 146 9.66 -20.31 -4.74
CA HIS A 146 10.94 -19.61 -4.71
C HIS A 146 10.92 -18.22 -5.38
N THR A 147 10.17 -18.02 -6.46
CA THR A 147 10.10 -16.70 -7.11
C THR A 147 9.29 -15.73 -6.25
N LEU A 148 8.26 -16.23 -5.57
CA LEU A 148 7.46 -15.45 -4.64
C LEU A 148 8.24 -15.08 -3.37
N THR A 149 9.01 -16.00 -2.78
CA THR A 149 9.86 -15.67 -1.62
C THR A 149 10.98 -14.70 -1.97
N LYS A 150 11.57 -14.81 -3.17
CA LYS A 150 12.56 -13.85 -3.67
C LYS A 150 11.94 -12.48 -3.91
N ALA A 151 10.77 -12.42 -4.56
CA ALA A 151 10.04 -11.17 -4.76
C ALA A 151 9.61 -10.53 -3.43
N LEU A 152 9.19 -11.33 -2.44
CA LEU A 152 8.84 -10.84 -1.11
C LEU A 152 10.06 -10.23 -0.41
N LYS A 153 11.21 -10.92 -0.46
CA LYS A 153 12.46 -10.44 0.11
C LYS A 153 12.93 -9.14 -0.54
N ASP A 154 12.82 -9.06 -1.86
CA ASP A 154 13.19 -7.84 -2.57
C ASP A 154 12.24 -6.66 -2.23
N ILE A 155 10.93 -6.91 -2.04
CA ILE A 155 9.98 -5.88 -1.59
C ILE A 155 10.30 -5.44 -0.16
N ASP A 156 10.70 -6.37 0.71
CA ASP A 156 11.10 -6.06 2.09
C ASP A 156 12.36 -5.19 2.12
N ASP A 157 13.36 -5.50 1.28
CA ASP A 157 14.58 -4.70 1.12
C ASP A 157 14.28 -3.29 0.56
N GLU A 158 13.34 -3.17 -0.40
CA GLU A 158 12.86 -1.88 -0.90
C GLU A 158 12.11 -1.09 0.17
N PHE A 159 11.31 -1.76 1.01
CA PHE A 159 10.59 -1.14 2.11
C PHE A 159 11.54 -0.60 3.18
N ILE A 160 12.58 -1.36 3.54
CA ILE A 160 13.62 -0.91 4.47
C ILE A 160 14.32 0.35 3.92
N GLN A 161 14.73 0.33 2.65
CA GLN A 161 15.36 1.50 2.02
C GLN A 161 14.44 2.73 1.96
N ALA A 162 13.17 2.54 1.63
CA ALA A 162 12.18 3.61 1.63
C ALA A 162 11.94 4.17 3.04
N SER A 163 11.94 3.31 4.06
CA SER A 163 11.80 3.72 5.45
C SER A 163 13.00 4.53 5.94
N GLU A 164 14.22 4.11 5.61
CA GLU A 164 15.44 4.86 5.92
C GLU A 164 15.45 6.24 5.24
N LEU A 165 14.99 6.30 3.98
CA LEU A 165 14.85 7.56 3.25
C LEU A 165 13.82 8.49 3.92
N LEU A 166 12.69 7.95 4.38
CA LEU A 166 11.67 8.71 5.09
C LEU A 166 12.22 9.28 6.40
N ILE A 167 12.93 8.45 7.19
CA ILE A 167 13.59 8.88 8.43
C ILE A 167 14.60 10.00 8.15
N SER A 168 15.46 9.86 7.14
CA SER A 168 16.42 10.92 6.79
C SER A 168 15.75 12.22 6.33
N LYS A 169 14.61 12.13 5.64
CA LYS A 169 13.83 13.31 5.25
C LYS A 169 13.14 13.97 6.44
N GLU A 170 12.65 13.18 7.39
CA GLU A 170 12.07 13.71 8.62
C GLU A 170 13.13 14.47 9.44
N GLU A 171 14.32 13.90 9.61
CA GLU A 171 15.46 14.56 10.25
C GLU A 171 15.85 15.85 9.54
N LEU A 172 15.89 15.84 8.20
CA LEU A 172 16.20 17.03 7.40
C LEU A 172 15.16 18.14 7.61
N ILE A 173 13.87 17.80 7.61
CA ILE A 173 12.78 18.76 7.86
C ILE A 173 12.90 19.33 9.28
N HIS A 174 13.26 18.50 10.27
CA HIS A 174 13.47 18.95 11.64
C HIS A 174 14.64 19.93 11.73
N ASN A 175 15.79 19.60 11.14
CA ASN A 175 16.96 20.48 11.07
C ASN A 175 16.65 21.80 10.33
N GLN A 176 15.89 21.74 9.24
CA GLN A 176 15.49 22.93 8.51
C GLN A 176 14.59 23.83 9.37
N ARG A 177 13.63 23.26 10.12
CA ARG A 177 12.81 24.04 11.07
C ARG A 177 13.67 24.70 12.15
N ASP A 178 14.61 23.96 12.73
CA ASP A 178 15.53 24.48 13.75
C ASP A 178 16.37 25.65 13.21
N LEU A 179 16.90 25.51 12.00
CA LEU A 179 17.66 26.56 11.33
C LEU A 179 16.80 27.79 11.04
N HIS A 180 15.55 27.61 10.58
CA HIS A 180 14.62 28.72 10.40
C HIS A 180 14.31 29.45 11.72
N LEU A 181 14.14 28.71 12.83
CA LEU A 181 13.96 29.31 14.15
C LEU A 181 15.19 30.09 14.62
N GLU A 182 16.40 29.58 14.34
CA GLU A 182 17.66 30.26 14.68
C GLU A 182 17.88 31.52 13.83
N LEU A 183 17.59 31.45 12.52
CA LEU A 183 17.60 32.62 11.64
C LEU A 183 16.61 33.69 12.11
N HIS A 184 15.37 33.31 12.45
CA HIS A 184 14.39 34.26 13.00
C HIS A 184 14.91 34.95 14.27
N LYS A 185 15.47 34.18 15.22
CA LYS A 185 16.06 34.76 16.44
C LYS A 185 17.23 35.70 16.15
N SER A 186 18.06 35.37 15.15
CA SER A 186 19.18 36.21 14.72
C SER A 186 18.69 37.51 14.06
N ILE A 187 17.68 37.42 13.19
CA ILE A 187 17.01 38.56 12.57
C ILE A 187 16.41 39.46 13.66
N ASP A 188 15.63 38.92 14.59
CA ASP A 188 15.02 39.67 15.70
C ASP A 188 16.09 40.42 16.53
N TYR A 189 17.22 39.76 16.81
CA TYR A 189 18.33 40.38 17.53
C TYR A 189 18.98 41.52 16.71
N SER A 190 19.14 41.33 15.40
CA SER A 190 19.66 42.37 14.50
C SER A 190 18.70 43.56 14.41
N GLU A 191 17.39 43.34 14.37
CA GLU A 191 16.37 44.38 14.40
C GLU A 191 16.42 45.16 15.72
N GLN A 192 16.59 44.47 16.85
CA GLN A 192 16.77 45.14 18.14
C GLN A 192 18.04 46.01 18.18
N LYS A 193 19.15 45.54 17.60
CA LYS A 193 20.38 46.35 17.45
C LYS A 193 20.14 47.57 16.57
N LEU A 194 19.44 47.42 15.44
CA LEU A 194 19.09 48.53 14.55
C LEU A 194 18.19 49.56 15.25
N LYS A 195 17.21 49.13 16.03
CA LYS A 195 16.37 50.02 16.84
C LYS A 195 17.21 50.83 17.84
N LYS A 196 18.11 50.18 18.60
CA LYS A 196 19.04 50.87 19.52
C LYS A 196 19.95 51.86 18.79
N LEU A 197 20.44 51.51 17.60
CA LEU A 197 21.28 52.40 16.80
C LEU A 197 20.50 53.60 16.24
N SER A 198 19.25 53.39 15.84
CA SER A 198 18.32 54.47 15.46
C SER A 198 18.09 55.44 16.61
N ASP A 199 17.86 54.94 17.83
CA ASP A 199 17.70 55.79 19.02
C ASP A 199 18.97 56.57 19.35
N LYS A 200 20.15 55.95 19.20
CA LYS A 200 21.43 56.64 19.32
C LYS A 200 21.64 57.72 18.26
N PHE A 201 21.17 57.50 17.03
CA PHE A 201 21.21 58.50 15.98
C PHE A 201 20.34 59.71 16.32
N LYS A 202 19.12 59.49 16.82
CA LYS A 202 18.23 60.55 17.32
C LYS A 202 18.86 61.33 18.48
N GLU A 203 19.51 60.63 19.41
CA GLU A 203 20.21 61.25 20.54
C GLU A 203 21.40 62.11 20.06
N LEU A 204 22.19 61.62 19.10
CA LEU A 204 23.25 62.40 18.47
C LEU A 204 22.72 63.64 17.74
N GLU A 205 21.59 63.53 17.04
CA GLU A 205 20.95 64.67 16.37
C GLU A 205 20.48 65.72 17.38
N ARG A 206 19.88 65.27 18.50
CA ARG A 206 19.52 66.14 19.63
C ARG A 206 20.74 66.83 20.23
N LEU A 207 21.82 66.09 20.49
CA LEU A 207 23.07 66.64 21.02
C LEU A 207 23.69 67.66 20.05
N LYS A 208 23.64 67.42 18.73
CA LYS A 208 24.09 68.40 17.73
C LYS A 208 23.25 69.68 17.75
N LEU A 209 21.94 69.59 17.95
CA LEU A 209 21.07 70.76 18.11
C LEU A 209 21.38 71.51 19.41
N GLU A 210 21.59 70.80 20.51
CA GLU A 210 21.99 71.39 21.80
C GLU A 210 23.35 72.08 21.70
N LEU A 211 24.34 71.47 21.02
CA LEU A 211 25.65 72.06 20.77
C LEU A 211 25.51 73.34 19.92
N LYS A 212 24.75 73.30 18.82
CA LYS A 212 24.46 74.52 18.02
C LYS A 212 23.81 75.62 18.86
N ARG A 213 22.87 75.26 19.76
CA ARG A 213 22.22 76.21 20.66
C ARG A 213 23.19 76.80 21.69
N GLN A 214 24.06 75.97 22.28
CA GLN A 214 25.11 76.42 23.18
C GLN A 214 26.12 77.31 22.44
N GLN A 215 26.50 76.96 21.22
CA GLN A 215 27.38 77.79 20.39
C GLN A 215 26.75 79.16 20.09
N GLN A 216 25.46 79.22 19.76
CA GLN A 216 24.74 80.49 19.64
C GLN A 216 24.65 81.27 20.96
N GLN A 217 24.56 80.59 22.11
CA GLN A 217 24.63 81.25 23.41
C GLN A 217 26.03 81.77 23.70
N ILE A 218 27.08 81.02 23.36
CA ILE A 218 28.47 81.47 23.43
C ILE A 218 28.66 82.67 22.52
N ASP A 219 28.22 82.65 21.25
CA ASP A 219 28.31 83.81 20.36
C ASP A 219 27.58 85.06 20.91
N LYS A 220 26.46 84.86 21.62
CA LYS A 220 25.75 85.94 22.32
C LYS A 220 26.54 86.44 23.53
N LEU A 221 27.10 85.53 24.32
CA LEU A 221 27.95 85.86 25.44
C LEU A 221 29.24 86.53 24.97
N GLU A 222 29.84 86.11 23.87
CA GLU A 222 31.04 86.68 23.25
C GLU A 222 30.79 88.12 22.79
N LYS A 223 29.61 88.39 22.24
CA LYS A 223 29.14 89.77 21.98
C LYS A 223 28.92 90.59 23.27
N HIS A 224 28.65 89.93 24.38
CA HIS A 224 28.52 90.55 25.71
C HIS A 224 29.84 90.59 26.50
N THR A 225 30.87 89.81 26.13
CA THR A 225 32.18 89.70 26.79
C THR A 225 33.28 90.37 25.97
N GLY A 226 32.95 91.44 25.23
CA GLY A 226 33.92 92.49 24.90
C GLY A 226 34.47 93.23 26.15
N SER A 227 34.11 92.77 27.35
CA SER A 227 34.71 93.15 28.64
C SER A 227 34.56 91.97 29.60
N ASP A 228 35.36 90.92 29.43
CA ASP A 228 36.34 90.55 30.45
C ASP A 228 37.10 89.29 30.06
N ASP A 229 38.39 89.40 30.30
CA ASP A 229 39.47 88.55 29.86
C ASP A 229 39.78 87.51 30.95
N LYS A 230 39.90 86.21 30.59
CA LYS A 230 41.06 85.33 30.89
C LYS A 230 40.76 83.83 30.82
N TYR A 231 41.37 83.24 29.79
CA TYR A 231 42.03 81.94 29.64
C TYR A 231 42.24 81.04 30.88
N VAL A 232 42.09 79.71 30.72
CA VAL A 232 43.21 78.72 30.70
C VAL A 232 42.80 77.45 29.90
N THR A 233 43.76 76.95 29.11
CA THR A 233 43.70 75.84 28.14
C THR A 233 44.50 74.61 28.61
N SER A 234 44.10 73.42 28.10
CA SER A 234 44.87 72.18 27.77
C SER A 234 45.47 71.20 28.82
N GLN A 235 44.88 69.98 28.86
CA GLN A 235 45.36 68.56 28.74
C GLN A 235 46.89 68.17 28.84
N PRO A 236 47.30 66.86 28.77
CA PRO A 236 47.14 65.61 29.58
C PRO A 236 48.56 64.99 29.95
N PRO A 237 48.91 63.66 29.96
CA PRO A 237 48.52 62.41 30.69
C PRO A 237 49.71 61.74 31.50
N LYS A 238 49.51 60.55 32.16
CA LYS A 238 50.42 59.35 32.28
C LYS A 238 50.06 58.39 33.45
N GLU A 239 49.78 57.10 33.17
CA GLU A 239 50.57 55.85 33.48
C GLU A 239 50.53 55.38 34.95
N HIS A 240 50.51 54.11 35.38
CA HIS A 240 50.20 52.76 34.87
C HIS A 240 50.30 51.85 36.12
N GLU A 241 49.38 50.93 36.36
CA GLU A 241 49.71 49.68 37.10
C GLU A 241 49.22 48.49 36.27
N THR A 242 50.16 47.60 35.99
CA THR A 242 50.10 46.50 35.03
C THR A 242 49.60 45.22 35.69
N GLN A 243 48.63 44.57 35.04
CA GLN A 243 48.24 43.19 35.29
C GLN A 243 49.29 42.22 34.71
N PRO A 244 49.44 40.99 35.26
CA PRO A 244 50.50 40.05 34.86
C PRO A 244 50.36 39.55 33.40
N HIS A 245 51.51 39.47 32.71
CA HIS A 245 51.64 39.15 31.29
C HIS A 245 51.26 37.70 30.91
N HIS A 246 50.53 37.57 29.79
CA HIS A 246 50.14 36.36 29.05
C HIS A 246 51.29 35.36 28.71
N SER A 247 52.56 35.80 28.73
CA SER A 247 53.70 34.94 28.34
C SER A 247 54.05 33.84 29.36
N THR A 248 53.77 34.06 30.65
CA THR A 248 54.05 33.08 31.72
C THR A 248 53.13 31.86 31.64
N ARG A 249 51.92 32.02 31.11
CA ARG A 249 50.95 30.92 30.93
C ARG A 249 51.32 29.98 29.78
N HIS A 250 51.87 30.53 28.69
CA HIS A 250 52.39 29.74 27.56
C HIS A 250 53.65 28.96 27.93
N LEU A 251 54.53 29.52 28.77
CA LEU A 251 55.75 28.85 29.22
C LEU A 251 55.42 27.60 30.03
N HIS A 252 54.42 27.65 30.92
CA HIS A 252 53.96 26.47 31.66
C HIS A 252 53.23 25.42 30.81
N GLN A 253 52.60 25.81 29.70
CA GLN A 253 51.99 24.85 28.76
C GLN A 253 53.05 24.12 27.93
N LEU A 254 54.10 24.83 27.50
CA LEU A 254 55.25 24.24 26.81
C LEU A 254 56.03 23.27 27.70
N GLU A 255 56.24 23.61 28.97
CA GLU A 255 56.90 22.73 29.94
C GLU A 255 56.13 21.42 30.16
N ARG A 256 54.79 21.48 30.21
CA ARG A 256 53.93 20.30 30.35
C ARG A 256 53.94 19.41 29.10
N LEU A 257 53.97 20.00 27.91
CA LEU A 257 54.08 19.23 26.66
C LEU A 257 55.44 18.54 26.53
N SER A 258 56.52 19.24 26.89
CA SER A 258 57.88 18.67 26.91
C SER A 258 57.99 17.47 27.86
N LYS A 259 57.50 17.57 29.10
CA LYS A 259 57.50 16.45 30.04
C LYS A 259 56.69 15.24 29.54
N ARG A 260 55.59 15.49 28.83
CA ARG A 260 54.76 14.42 28.26
C ARG A 260 55.46 13.72 27.08
N GLN A 261 56.14 14.47 26.23
CA GLN A 261 56.90 13.92 25.11
C GLN A 261 58.10 13.09 25.61
N GLN A 262 58.77 13.52 26.67
CA GLN A 262 59.85 12.77 27.31
C GLN A 262 59.38 11.37 27.79
N ALA A 263 58.21 11.30 28.45
CA ALA A 263 57.65 10.04 28.95
C ALA A 263 57.25 9.05 27.84
N ILE A 264 56.79 9.55 26.69
CA ILE A 264 56.45 8.71 25.54
C ILE A 264 57.71 8.12 24.89
N ILE A 265 58.78 8.90 24.81
CA ILE A 265 60.06 8.44 24.27
C ILE A 265 60.65 7.34 25.16
N GLU A 266 60.60 7.48 26.48
CA GLU A 266 61.04 6.43 27.40
C GLU A 266 60.21 5.14 27.27
N HIS A 267 58.88 5.25 27.10
CA HIS A 267 58.01 4.09 26.89
C HIS A 267 58.31 3.35 25.58
N LEU A 268 58.55 4.08 24.48
CA LEU A 268 58.89 3.50 23.18
C LEU A 268 60.28 2.86 23.19
N GLN A 269 61.24 3.46 23.90
CA GLN A 269 62.57 2.86 24.07
C GLN A 269 62.53 1.58 24.92
N ALA A 270 61.64 1.49 25.92
CA ALA A 270 61.43 0.26 26.67
C ALA A 270 60.84 -0.86 25.78
N GLN A 271 59.83 -0.54 24.96
CA GLN A 271 59.23 -1.52 24.03
C GLN A 271 60.21 -2.04 22.96
N LEU A 272 61.07 -1.18 22.42
CA LEU A 272 62.10 -1.59 21.46
C LEU A 272 63.17 -2.48 22.10
N LYS A 273 63.49 -2.23 23.38
CA LYS A 273 64.48 -3.02 24.11
C LYS A 273 63.97 -4.41 24.49
N ASP A 274 62.66 -4.56 24.70
CA ASP A 274 62.02 -5.86 24.93
C ASP A 274 61.88 -6.69 23.64
N SER A 275 61.79 -6.06 22.46
CA SER A 275 61.69 -6.78 21.18
C SER A 275 63.03 -7.33 20.65
N ASP A 276 64.17 -6.76 21.07
CA ASP A 276 65.48 -7.11 20.49
C ASP A 276 66.20 -8.29 21.19
N HIS A 277 65.65 -8.89 22.27
CA HIS A 277 66.39 -9.86 23.10
C HIS A 277 65.72 -11.21 23.45
N SER A 278 64.55 -11.60 22.91
CA SER A 278 63.93 -12.89 23.26
C SER A 278 63.88 -13.91 22.09
N LYS A 279 64.97 -14.66 21.90
CA LYS A 279 64.86 -16.07 21.48
C LYS A 279 64.54 -16.87 22.75
N ASN A 280 63.28 -17.17 23.03
CA ASN A 280 62.87 -17.83 24.25
C ASN A 280 61.89 -18.98 23.93
N ASP A 281 62.33 -20.22 24.14
CA ASP A 281 61.56 -21.46 23.92
C ASP A 281 60.21 -21.49 24.67
N GLN A 282 60.03 -20.64 25.69
CA GLN A 282 58.77 -20.45 26.42
C GLN A 282 57.68 -19.80 25.56
N GLN A 283 58.03 -18.84 24.70
CA GLN A 283 57.05 -18.20 23.82
C GLN A 283 56.59 -19.15 22.70
N GLU A 284 57.49 -20.04 22.27
CA GLU A 284 57.16 -21.12 21.34
C GLU A 284 56.25 -22.18 22.00
N GLN A 285 56.53 -22.60 23.24
CA GLN A 285 55.65 -23.48 24.01
C GLN A 285 54.26 -22.87 24.28
N GLU A 286 54.19 -21.58 24.62
CA GLU A 286 52.91 -20.88 24.80
C GLU A 286 52.13 -20.79 23.48
N SER A 287 52.82 -20.56 22.36
CA SER A 287 52.18 -20.56 21.04
C SER A 287 51.66 -21.95 20.63
N GLN A 288 52.39 -23.01 20.96
CA GLN A 288 51.98 -24.40 20.73
C GLN A 288 50.80 -24.80 21.62
N HIS A 289 50.79 -24.41 22.90
CA HIS A 289 49.65 -24.60 23.79
C HIS A 289 48.42 -23.81 23.33
N MET A 290 48.59 -22.59 22.84
CA MET A 290 47.50 -21.80 22.27
C MET A 290 46.95 -22.43 20.98
N ALA A 291 47.81 -23.02 20.15
CA ALA A 291 47.40 -23.78 18.96
C ALA A 291 46.64 -25.07 19.34
N LEU A 292 47.09 -25.81 20.34
CA LEU A 292 46.40 -27.00 20.84
C LEU A 292 45.03 -26.66 21.43
N ASN A 293 44.92 -25.61 22.25
CA ASN A 293 43.64 -25.15 22.78
C ASN A 293 42.69 -24.69 21.66
N ARG A 294 43.23 -24.10 20.58
CA ARG A 294 42.43 -23.73 19.41
C ARG A 294 41.93 -24.96 18.66
N ILE A 295 42.75 -26.00 18.52
CA ILE A 295 42.35 -27.27 17.90
C ILE A 295 41.31 -28.00 18.77
N GLU A 296 41.49 -28.00 20.09
CA GLU A 296 40.52 -28.59 21.03
C GLU A 296 39.17 -27.88 20.95
N ARG A 297 39.18 -26.54 20.95
CA ARG A 297 37.96 -25.75 20.75
C ARG A 297 37.29 -26.03 19.41
N LEU A 298 38.05 -26.11 18.31
CA LEU A 298 37.51 -26.50 17.00
C LEU A 298 36.95 -27.94 17.02
N SER A 299 37.56 -28.84 17.80
CA SER A 299 37.04 -30.20 17.98
C SER A 299 35.73 -30.23 18.76
N GLU A 300 35.59 -29.40 19.79
CA GLU A 300 34.32 -29.28 20.52
C GLU A 300 33.23 -28.61 19.66
N GLU A 301 33.59 -27.56 18.92
CA GLU A 301 32.69 -26.89 17.98
C GLU A 301 32.23 -27.86 16.87
N SER A 302 33.13 -28.69 16.34
CA SER A 302 32.75 -29.74 15.36
C SER A 302 31.88 -30.85 15.96
N LYS A 303 32.11 -31.28 17.21
CA LYS A 303 31.22 -32.22 17.89
C LYS A 303 29.83 -31.62 18.11
N SER A 304 29.75 -30.34 18.47
CA SER A 304 28.49 -29.61 18.58
C SER A 304 27.78 -29.53 17.23
N LEU A 305 28.51 -29.23 16.16
CA LEU A 305 27.95 -29.19 14.80
C LEU A 305 27.45 -30.57 14.35
N ILE A 306 28.20 -31.64 14.62
CA ILE A 306 27.77 -33.00 14.33
C ILE A 306 26.47 -33.34 15.08
N SER A 307 26.37 -32.97 16.37
CA SER A 307 25.15 -33.18 17.15
C SER A 307 23.96 -32.38 16.59
N GLN A 308 24.19 -31.15 16.12
CA GLN A 308 23.15 -30.34 15.47
C GLN A 308 22.70 -30.98 14.16
N LEU A 309 23.63 -31.39 13.32
CA LEU A 309 23.33 -32.07 12.05
C LEU A 309 22.59 -33.40 12.27
N GLN A 310 22.91 -34.13 13.35
CA GLN A 310 22.17 -35.35 13.73
C GLN A 310 20.73 -35.02 14.16
N MET A 311 20.53 -33.98 14.97
CA MET A 311 19.18 -33.53 15.35
C MET A 311 18.37 -33.05 14.14
N GLU A 312 18.99 -32.30 13.22
CA GLU A 312 18.35 -31.86 11.98
C GLU A 312 17.99 -33.05 11.08
N LEU A 313 18.84 -34.09 11.02
CA LEU A 313 18.56 -35.31 10.27
C LEU A 313 17.41 -36.11 10.90
N ASP A 314 17.36 -36.22 12.23
CA ASP A 314 16.28 -36.89 12.94
C ASP A 314 14.95 -36.15 12.78
N ASP A 315 14.95 -34.82 12.82
CA ASP A 315 13.76 -33.99 12.58
C ASP A 315 13.27 -34.09 11.13
N ALA A 316 14.20 -34.07 10.17
CA ALA A 316 13.89 -34.30 8.76
C ALA A 316 13.27 -35.69 8.53
N ASN A 317 13.78 -36.73 9.21
CA ASN A 317 13.22 -38.08 9.14
C ASN A 317 11.80 -38.16 9.74
N LEU A 318 11.52 -37.46 10.84
CA LEU A 318 10.17 -37.36 11.39
C LEU A 318 9.21 -36.65 10.42
N SER A 319 9.67 -35.58 9.78
CA SER A 319 8.91 -34.85 8.75
C SER A 319 8.63 -35.71 7.51
N ILE A 320 9.60 -36.52 7.07
CA ILE A 320 9.38 -37.47 5.96
C ILE A 320 8.33 -38.51 6.33
N ASN A 321 8.35 -39.01 7.57
CA ASN A 321 7.37 -40.01 8.02
C ASN A 321 5.96 -39.43 8.15
N SER A 322 5.81 -38.19 8.64
CA SER A 322 4.50 -37.52 8.66
C SER A 322 3.99 -37.28 7.23
N LEU A 323 4.86 -36.86 6.31
CA LEU A 323 4.49 -36.63 4.92
C LEU A 323 4.07 -37.93 4.20
N LYS A 324 4.76 -39.04 4.47
CA LYS A 324 4.34 -40.38 3.98
C LYS A 324 2.98 -40.79 4.51
N GLN A 325 2.70 -40.52 5.79
CA GLN A 325 1.40 -40.80 6.38
C GLN A 325 0.31 -39.96 5.71
N ASP A 326 0.54 -38.67 5.50
CA ASP A 326 -0.42 -37.77 4.83
C ASP A 326 -0.70 -38.20 3.39
N ILE A 327 0.34 -38.57 2.62
CA ILE A 327 0.18 -39.12 1.27
C ILE A 327 -0.71 -40.37 1.30
N SER A 328 -0.45 -41.30 2.22
CA SER A 328 -1.27 -42.52 2.33
C SER A 328 -2.74 -42.27 2.68
N VAL A 329 -3.02 -41.19 3.43
CA VAL A 329 -4.40 -40.76 3.74
C VAL A 329 -5.05 -40.16 2.50
N LYS A 330 -4.31 -39.34 1.74
CA LYS A 330 -4.79 -38.74 0.49
C LYS A 330 -5.06 -39.77 -0.60
N ASP A 331 -4.20 -40.77 -0.75
CA ASP A 331 -4.41 -41.86 -1.70
C ASP A 331 -5.71 -42.62 -1.39
N LYS A 332 -5.97 -42.92 -0.12
CA LYS A 332 -7.26 -43.54 0.30
C LYS A 332 -8.47 -42.64 0.03
N GLN A 333 -8.32 -41.32 0.16
CA GLN A 333 -9.40 -40.37 -0.16
C GLN A 333 -9.68 -40.34 -1.67
N LEU A 334 -8.63 -40.40 -2.51
CA LEU A 334 -8.76 -40.45 -3.96
C LEU A 334 -9.44 -41.75 -4.41
N GLU A 335 -9.03 -42.91 -3.87
CA GLU A 335 -9.68 -44.19 -4.15
C GLU A 335 -11.18 -44.15 -3.78
N ALA A 336 -11.52 -43.52 -2.66
CA ALA A 336 -12.91 -43.36 -2.24
C ALA A 336 -13.71 -42.42 -3.17
N MET A 337 -13.10 -41.32 -3.64
CA MET A 337 -13.74 -40.42 -4.60
C MET A 337 -13.91 -41.06 -5.97
N ASP A 338 -12.92 -41.80 -6.46
CA ASP A 338 -13.02 -42.55 -7.72
C ASP A 338 -14.12 -43.60 -7.67
N ALA A 339 -14.29 -44.28 -6.52
CA ALA A 339 -15.39 -45.21 -6.31
C ALA A 339 -16.76 -44.49 -6.32
N GLN A 340 -16.85 -43.28 -5.75
CA GLN A 340 -18.06 -42.46 -5.80
C GLN A 340 -18.37 -41.96 -7.21
N ILE A 341 -17.36 -41.53 -7.97
CA ILE A 341 -17.53 -41.06 -9.36
C ILE A 341 -18.00 -42.22 -10.24
N LYS A 342 -17.39 -43.41 -10.14
CA LYS A 342 -17.83 -44.59 -10.88
C LYS A 342 -19.25 -45.02 -10.54
N ALA A 343 -19.69 -44.83 -9.30
CA ALA A 343 -21.07 -45.07 -8.90
C ALA A 343 -22.03 -43.99 -9.45
N ALA A 344 -21.56 -42.75 -9.63
CA ALA A 344 -22.38 -41.64 -10.13
C ALA A 344 -22.48 -41.57 -11.68
N GLU A 345 -21.43 -41.98 -12.40
CA GLU A 345 -21.41 -41.95 -13.88
C GLU A 345 -22.39 -42.93 -14.53
N GLY A 346 -22.74 -44.03 -13.85
CA GLY A 346 -23.79 -44.95 -14.29
C GLY A 346 -25.23 -44.45 -14.06
N GLY A 347 -25.42 -43.33 -13.34
CA GLY A 347 -26.72 -42.94 -12.78
C GLY A 347 -27.48 -41.86 -13.55
N VAL A 348 -26.83 -41.01 -14.36
CA VAL A 348 -27.51 -39.80 -14.88
C VAL A 348 -28.61 -40.12 -15.91
N LEU A 349 -28.40 -41.12 -16.76
CA LEU A 349 -29.42 -41.57 -17.73
C LEU A 349 -30.57 -42.30 -17.02
N GLU A 350 -30.25 -43.17 -16.06
CA GLU A 350 -31.24 -43.91 -15.26
C GLU A 350 -32.07 -42.96 -14.37
N GLU A 351 -31.44 -41.98 -13.74
CA GLU A 351 -32.08 -40.93 -12.96
C GLU A 351 -32.97 -40.05 -13.85
N PHE A 352 -32.53 -39.69 -15.05
CA PHE A 352 -33.35 -38.94 -16.00
C PHE A 352 -34.55 -39.74 -16.50
N GLN A 353 -34.38 -41.03 -16.83
CA GLN A 353 -35.47 -41.91 -17.22
C GLN A 353 -36.47 -42.12 -16.07
N ALA A 354 -36.00 -42.33 -14.85
CA ALA A 354 -36.83 -42.47 -13.66
C ALA A 354 -37.61 -41.17 -13.35
N LEU A 355 -36.95 -40.01 -13.45
CA LEU A 355 -37.56 -38.70 -13.24
C LEU A 355 -38.58 -38.37 -14.34
N SER A 356 -38.27 -38.67 -15.60
CA SER A 356 -39.17 -38.49 -16.74
C SER A 356 -40.41 -39.36 -16.61
N SER A 357 -40.24 -40.64 -16.25
CA SER A 357 -41.33 -41.58 -16.00
C SER A 357 -42.25 -41.09 -14.87
N ASN A 358 -41.68 -40.60 -13.77
CA ASN A 358 -42.45 -40.03 -12.66
C ASN A 358 -43.23 -38.78 -13.09
N LYS A 359 -42.59 -37.82 -13.79
CA LYS A 359 -43.26 -36.63 -14.32
C LYS A 359 -44.38 -36.99 -15.30
N ARG A 360 -44.18 -37.99 -16.17
CA ARG A 360 -45.21 -38.50 -17.08
C ARG A 360 -46.40 -39.07 -16.32
N GLN A 361 -46.16 -39.90 -15.30
CA GLN A 361 -47.23 -40.44 -14.46
C GLN A 361 -48.02 -39.35 -13.72
N THR A 362 -47.35 -38.29 -13.26
CA THR A 362 -48.06 -37.15 -12.62
C THR A 362 -48.91 -36.35 -13.60
N ILE A 363 -48.44 -36.17 -14.85
CA ILE A 363 -49.20 -35.48 -15.90
C ILE A 363 -50.40 -36.33 -16.35
N GLU A 364 -50.21 -37.65 -16.48
CA GLU A 364 -51.27 -38.61 -16.80
C GLU A 364 -52.35 -38.64 -15.70
N ALA A 365 -51.95 -38.65 -14.41
CA ALA A 365 -52.88 -38.54 -13.30
C ALA A 365 -53.65 -37.19 -13.30
N LEU A 366 -53.00 -36.08 -13.63
CA LEU A 366 -53.67 -34.78 -13.75
C LEU A 366 -54.65 -34.75 -14.93
N LEU A 367 -54.31 -35.37 -16.05
CA LEU A 367 -55.20 -35.53 -17.21
C LEU A 367 -56.44 -36.36 -16.86
N ASP A 368 -56.27 -37.47 -16.15
CA ASP A 368 -57.37 -38.30 -15.65
C ASP A 368 -58.25 -37.52 -14.66
N ASP A 369 -57.65 -36.71 -13.78
CA ASP A 369 -58.39 -35.81 -12.87
C ASP A 369 -59.20 -34.77 -13.66
N PHE A 370 -58.66 -34.18 -14.74
CA PHE A 370 -59.41 -33.26 -15.59
C PHE A 370 -60.56 -33.95 -16.35
N GLU A 371 -60.37 -35.20 -16.80
CA GLU A 371 -61.43 -35.99 -17.44
C GLU A 371 -62.56 -36.32 -16.45
N SER A 372 -62.22 -36.62 -15.20
CA SER A 372 -63.20 -36.85 -14.14
C SER A 372 -64.01 -35.60 -13.79
N ILE A 373 -63.37 -34.42 -13.68
CA ILE A 373 -64.03 -33.13 -13.35
C ILE A 373 -64.99 -32.68 -14.47
N LYS A 374 -64.64 -32.98 -15.73
CA LYS A 374 -65.46 -32.67 -16.91
C LYS A 374 -66.78 -33.43 -16.93
N SER A 375 -66.84 -34.59 -16.26
CA SER A 375 -68.06 -35.40 -16.14
C SER A 375 -69.09 -34.81 -15.16
N ASP A 376 -68.65 -34.03 -14.16
CA ASP A 376 -69.51 -33.50 -13.08
C ASP A 376 -69.99 -32.05 -13.29
N ALA A 377 -69.35 -31.25 -14.16
CA ALA A 377 -69.64 -29.81 -14.27
C ALA A 377 -69.82 -29.30 -15.71
N GLN A 378 -71.03 -29.39 -16.26
CA GLN A 378 -71.37 -28.84 -17.59
C GLN A 378 -71.44 -27.28 -17.67
N ALA A 379 -71.08 -26.53 -16.62
CA ALA A 379 -71.31 -25.07 -16.57
C ALA A 379 -70.06 -24.17 -16.42
N ALA A 380 -68.84 -24.71 -16.30
CA ALA A 380 -67.63 -23.92 -16.08
C ALA A 380 -66.49 -24.27 -17.07
N THR A 381 -66.78 -24.29 -18.37
CA THR A 381 -65.91 -24.96 -19.36
C THR A 381 -64.71 -24.16 -19.87
N GLN A 382 -64.65 -22.84 -19.66
CA GLN A 382 -63.62 -22.00 -20.32
C GLN A 382 -62.22 -22.04 -19.66
N PRO A 383 -62.03 -21.80 -18.35
CA PRO A 383 -60.69 -21.79 -17.75
C PRO A 383 -60.04 -23.19 -17.73
N PHE A 384 -60.82 -24.24 -17.51
CA PHE A 384 -60.33 -25.63 -17.52
C PHE A 384 -59.88 -26.11 -18.91
N SER A 385 -60.52 -25.61 -19.99
CA SER A 385 -60.12 -26.00 -21.36
C SER A 385 -58.74 -25.46 -21.76
N GLN A 386 -58.34 -24.31 -21.22
CA GLN A 386 -57.02 -23.73 -21.48
C GLN A 386 -55.95 -24.49 -20.70
N GLN A 387 -56.23 -24.83 -19.44
CA GLN A 387 -55.34 -25.63 -18.60
C GLN A 387 -55.17 -27.07 -19.15
N GLU A 388 -56.24 -27.70 -19.66
CA GLU A 388 -56.17 -29.02 -20.34
C GLU A 388 -55.25 -28.96 -21.58
N LYS A 389 -55.32 -27.87 -22.37
CA LYS A 389 -54.44 -27.68 -23.53
C LYS A 389 -52.99 -27.47 -23.13
N GLU A 390 -52.73 -26.71 -22.06
CA GLU A 390 -51.37 -26.50 -21.53
C GLU A 390 -50.77 -27.80 -21.00
N VAL A 391 -51.55 -28.62 -20.27
CA VAL A 391 -51.11 -29.93 -19.77
C VAL A 391 -50.80 -30.91 -20.91
N ARG A 392 -51.64 -30.94 -21.97
CA ARG A 392 -51.35 -31.75 -23.17
C ARG A 392 -50.12 -31.27 -23.94
N ASN A 393 -49.89 -29.96 -23.99
CA ASN A 393 -48.67 -29.40 -24.59
C ASN A 393 -47.43 -29.79 -23.78
N LEU A 394 -47.51 -29.77 -22.44
CA LEU A 394 -46.43 -30.24 -21.56
C LEU A 394 -46.17 -31.75 -21.73
N GLU A 395 -47.22 -32.55 -21.86
CA GLU A 395 -47.09 -33.98 -22.15
C GLU A 395 -46.39 -34.23 -23.49
N GLN A 396 -46.74 -33.46 -24.52
CA GLN A 396 -46.10 -33.53 -25.84
C GLN A 396 -44.62 -33.14 -25.77
N ILE A 397 -44.28 -32.02 -25.13
CA ILE A 397 -42.89 -31.57 -24.96
C ILE A 397 -42.08 -32.60 -24.15
N LEU A 398 -42.68 -33.23 -23.13
CA LEU A 398 -42.03 -34.27 -22.35
C LEU A 398 -41.73 -35.50 -23.22
N LYS A 399 -42.68 -35.96 -24.03
CA LYS A 399 -42.48 -37.05 -25.01
C LYS A 399 -41.39 -36.70 -26.03
N GLU A 400 -41.41 -35.48 -26.58
CA GLU A 400 -40.38 -35.01 -27.51
C GLU A 400 -38.99 -35.00 -26.83
N SER A 401 -38.90 -34.56 -25.57
CA SER A 401 -37.64 -34.57 -24.81
C SER A 401 -37.14 -35.99 -24.50
N GLU A 402 -38.04 -36.93 -24.19
CA GLU A 402 -37.70 -38.34 -23.98
C GLU A 402 -37.16 -38.97 -25.27
N THR A 403 -37.82 -38.71 -26.40
CA THR A 403 -37.35 -39.21 -27.70
C THR A 403 -36.00 -38.63 -28.11
N CYS A 404 -35.74 -37.35 -27.79
CA CYS A 404 -34.44 -36.71 -28.06
C CYS A 404 -33.32 -37.34 -27.23
N VAL A 405 -33.55 -37.59 -25.93
CA VAL A 405 -32.55 -38.25 -25.08
C VAL A 405 -32.32 -39.70 -25.49
N GLN A 406 -33.36 -40.45 -25.89
CA GLN A 406 -33.20 -41.80 -26.43
C GLN A 406 -32.40 -41.82 -27.74
N LEU A 407 -32.65 -40.87 -28.65
CA LEU A 407 -31.87 -40.73 -29.89
C LEU A 407 -30.41 -40.40 -29.58
N LEU A 408 -30.15 -39.48 -28.65
CA LEU A 408 -28.78 -39.15 -28.23
C LEU A 408 -28.07 -40.35 -27.58
N ALA A 409 -28.77 -41.14 -26.76
CA ALA A 409 -28.22 -42.37 -26.19
C ALA A 409 -27.87 -43.40 -27.28
N GLN A 410 -28.74 -43.56 -28.28
CA GLN A 410 -28.49 -44.44 -29.43
C GLN A 410 -27.36 -43.92 -30.31
N GLU A 411 -27.27 -42.60 -30.56
CA GLU A 411 -26.16 -41.98 -31.29
C GLU A 411 -24.83 -42.18 -30.56
N LEU A 412 -24.85 -42.11 -29.22
CA LEU A 412 -23.67 -42.36 -28.39
C LEU A 412 -23.26 -43.84 -28.45
N GLU A 413 -24.19 -44.78 -28.32
CA GLU A 413 -23.92 -46.21 -28.47
C GLU A 413 -23.37 -46.54 -29.87
N ASN A 414 -23.94 -45.94 -30.91
CA ASN A 414 -23.45 -46.08 -32.28
C ASN A 414 -22.04 -45.49 -32.44
N ALA A 415 -21.76 -44.33 -31.84
CA ALA A 415 -20.44 -43.69 -31.88
C ALA A 415 -19.39 -44.48 -31.08
N GLU A 416 -19.78 -45.13 -29.99
CA GLU A 416 -18.91 -46.04 -29.23
C GLU A 416 -18.60 -47.31 -30.03
N ALA A 417 -19.60 -47.90 -30.69
CA ALA A 417 -19.40 -49.04 -31.58
C ALA A 417 -18.55 -48.69 -32.81
N GLU A 418 -18.75 -47.50 -33.40
CA GLU A 418 -17.89 -47.03 -34.49
C GLU A 418 -16.46 -46.83 -34.00
N ASN A 419 -16.26 -46.23 -32.82
CA ASN A 419 -14.93 -46.09 -32.23
C ASN A 419 -14.26 -47.44 -31.93
N SER A 420 -15.00 -48.45 -31.47
CA SER A 420 -14.42 -49.78 -31.26
C SER A 420 -14.01 -50.43 -32.58
N THR A 421 -14.83 -50.31 -33.63
CA THR A 421 -14.47 -50.82 -34.96
C THR A 421 -13.28 -50.07 -35.59
N LEU A 422 -13.19 -48.75 -35.40
CA LEU A 422 -12.03 -47.96 -35.84
C LEU A 422 -10.76 -48.35 -35.08
N ARG A 423 -10.86 -48.64 -33.78
CA ARG A 423 -9.74 -49.18 -32.99
C ARG A 423 -9.28 -50.54 -33.53
N GLU A 424 -10.20 -51.45 -33.81
CA GLU A 424 -9.89 -52.75 -34.43
C GLU A 424 -9.29 -52.60 -35.84
N GLN A 425 -9.75 -51.62 -36.63
CA GLN A 425 -9.16 -51.29 -37.93
C GLN A 425 -7.75 -50.70 -37.81
N ILE A 426 -7.50 -49.86 -36.81
CA ILE A 426 -6.17 -49.33 -36.51
C ILE A 426 -5.24 -50.48 -36.09
N GLU A 427 -5.68 -51.35 -35.18
CA GLU A 427 -4.92 -52.52 -34.74
C GLU A 427 -4.63 -53.50 -35.89
N SER A 428 -5.59 -53.77 -36.76
CA SER A 428 -5.38 -54.62 -37.95
C SER A 428 -4.50 -53.95 -39.02
N SER A 429 -4.63 -52.64 -39.24
CA SER A 429 -3.75 -51.89 -40.15
C SER A 429 -2.29 -51.82 -39.66
N LEU A 430 -2.07 -51.84 -38.34
CA LEU A 430 -0.75 -51.97 -37.72
C LEU A 430 -0.10 -53.34 -38.01
N THR A 431 -0.89 -54.38 -38.26
CA THR A 431 -0.38 -55.73 -38.56
C THR A 431 -0.06 -56.01 -40.03
N LEU A 432 -0.63 -55.24 -40.97
CA LEU A 432 -0.61 -55.59 -42.40
C LEU A 432 0.39 -54.81 -43.28
N ASN A 433 0.99 -53.70 -42.83
CA ASN A 433 2.00 -52.97 -43.64
C ASN A 433 3.05 -52.21 -42.80
N PRO A 434 4.15 -52.88 -42.37
CA PRO A 434 5.20 -52.25 -41.58
C PRO A 434 6.12 -51.31 -42.38
N VAL A 435 6.17 -51.38 -43.72
CA VAL A 435 7.20 -50.68 -44.52
C VAL A 435 6.80 -49.26 -44.96
N SER A 436 5.51 -49.01 -45.24
CA SER A 436 5.03 -47.67 -45.61
C SER A 436 4.80 -46.79 -44.37
N GLN A 437 4.31 -47.40 -43.27
CA GLN A 437 4.15 -46.70 -42.00
C GLN A 437 5.49 -46.30 -41.37
N THR A 438 6.59 -47.03 -41.59
CA THR A 438 7.90 -46.61 -41.06
C THR A 438 8.43 -45.34 -41.72
N SER A 439 8.13 -45.10 -43.00
CA SER A 439 8.55 -43.88 -43.70
C SER A 439 7.75 -42.67 -43.22
N GLU A 440 6.41 -42.77 -43.21
CA GLU A 440 5.54 -41.68 -42.74
C GLU A 440 5.68 -41.43 -41.23
N LYS A 441 5.85 -42.47 -40.40
CA LYS A 441 6.15 -42.30 -38.96
C LYS A 441 7.54 -41.71 -38.74
N ALA A 442 8.54 -42.03 -39.58
CA ALA A 442 9.87 -41.42 -39.48
C ALA A 442 9.82 -39.94 -39.87
N GLU A 443 9.10 -39.59 -40.92
CA GLU A 443 8.92 -38.20 -41.37
C GLU A 443 8.09 -37.39 -40.37
N LEU A 444 7.04 -37.99 -39.80
CA LEU A 444 6.22 -37.38 -38.75
C LEU A 444 6.99 -37.24 -37.43
N ASN A 445 7.89 -38.18 -37.11
CA ASN A 445 8.79 -38.05 -35.97
C ASN A 445 9.87 -36.98 -36.21
N ALA A 446 10.38 -36.83 -37.43
CA ALA A 446 11.30 -35.75 -37.79
C ALA A 446 10.63 -34.37 -37.67
N LEU A 447 9.39 -34.23 -38.15
CA LEU A 447 8.59 -33.00 -38.01
C LEU A 447 8.18 -32.72 -36.56
N ARG A 448 8.00 -33.76 -35.74
CA ARG A 448 7.77 -33.62 -34.29
C ARG A 448 9.04 -33.19 -33.57
N GLU A 449 10.20 -33.71 -33.93
CA GLU A 449 11.49 -33.31 -33.37
C GLU A 449 11.81 -31.86 -33.77
N GLU A 450 11.58 -31.48 -35.03
CA GLU A 450 11.72 -30.10 -35.50
C GLU A 450 10.76 -29.16 -34.77
N ASN A 451 9.50 -29.54 -34.58
CA ASN A 451 8.57 -28.77 -33.75
C ASN A 451 9.02 -28.69 -32.29
N HIS A 452 9.56 -29.77 -31.73
CA HIS A 452 10.06 -29.77 -30.36
C HIS A 452 11.27 -28.84 -30.21
N GLU A 453 12.17 -28.85 -31.18
CA GLU A 453 13.34 -27.98 -31.25
C GLU A 453 12.95 -26.51 -31.45
N LEU A 454 11.99 -26.22 -32.33
CA LEU A 454 11.41 -24.89 -32.51
C LEU A 454 10.69 -24.40 -31.26
N VAL A 455 9.91 -25.25 -30.58
CA VAL A 455 9.27 -24.92 -29.30
C VAL A 455 10.32 -24.65 -28.23
N LYS A 456 11.40 -25.43 -28.18
CA LYS A 456 12.52 -25.21 -27.27
C LYS A 456 13.21 -23.87 -27.56
N GLN A 457 13.48 -23.55 -28.83
CA GLN A 457 14.04 -22.25 -29.23
C GLN A 457 13.10 -21.09 -28.90
N VAL A 458 11.79 -21.24 -29.12
CA VAL A 458 10.79 -20.23 -28.75
C VAL A 458 10.71 -20.08 -27.23
N HIS A 459 10.79 -21.18 -26.48
CA HIS A 459 10.83 -21.14 -25.03
C HIS A 459 12.10 -20.45 -24.52
N GLU A 460 13.25 -20.79 -25.08
CA GLU A 460 14.55 -20.21 -24.75
C GLU A 460 14.61 -18.73 -25.12
N MET A 461 14.09 -18.33 -26.29
CA MET A 461 13.94 -16.91 -26.65
C MET A 461 12.94 -16.18 -25.76
N LYS A 462 11.83 -16.82 -25.37
CA LYS A 462 10.87 -16.26 -24.43
C LYS A 462 11.50 -16.10 -23.05
N GLU A 463 12.28 -17.07 -22.60
CA GLU A 463 13.00 -17.02 -21.33
C GLU A 463 14.10 -15.96 -21.38
N GLN A 464 14.83 -15.83 -22.48
CA GLN A 464 15.76 -14.71 -22.71
C GLN A 464 15.06 -13.36 -22.75
N LEU A 465 13.87 -13.25 -23.35
CA LEU A 465 13.09 -12.01 -23.39
C LEU A 465 12.51 -11.67 -22.02
N ILE A 466 11.97 -12.66 -21.32
CA ILE A 466 11.48 -12.50 -19.94
C ILE A 466 12.65 -12.14 -19.04
N ASN A 467 13.81 -12.78 -19.19
CA ASN A 467 15.01 -12.43 -18.44
C ASN A 467 15.48 -11.03 -18.83
N GLN A 468 15.48 -10.59 -20.09
CA GLN A 468 15.81 -9.20 -20.45
C GLN A 468 14.80 -8.17 -19.92
N VAL A 469 13.52 -8.52 -19.83
CA VAL A 469 12.45 -7.67 -19.30
C VAL A 469 12.40 -7.69 -17.76
N SER A 470 12.80 -8.80 -17.13
CA SER A 470 12.82 -8.98 -15.67
C SER A 470 14.20 -8.73 -15.04
N ASP A 471 15.26 -8.71 -15.85
CA ASP A 471 16.61 -8.35 -15.46
C ASP A 471 16.63 -6.85 -15.25
N SER A 472 16.40 -6.50 -14.00
CA SER A 472 17.27 -5.66 -13.16
C SER A 472 17.63 -4.25 -13.64
N SER A 473 17.41 -3.81 -14.87
CA SER A 473 17.83 -2.51 -15.35
C SER A 473 16.98 -1.41 -14.72
N GLU A 474 15.65 -1.54 -14.76
CA GLU A 474 14.74 -0.60 -14.10
C GLU A 474 14.85 -0.70 -12.56
N LYS A 475 14.95 -1.92 -12.03
CA LYS A 475 15.08 -2.14 -10.58
C LYS A 475 16.42 -1.67 -10.02
N ALA A 476 17.53 -1.92 -10.72
CA ALA A 476 18.84 -1.40 -10.36
C ALA A 476 18.92 0.11 -10.55
N LEU A 477 18.24 0.68 -11.55
CA LEU A 477 18.14 2.13 -11.71
C LEU A 477 17.32 2.75 -10.56
N ARG A 478 16.22 2.14 -10.13
CA ARG A 478 15.44 2.55 -8.94
C ARG A 478 16.28 2.46 -7.67
N ASN A 479 17.03 1.37 -7.48
CA ASN A 479 17.91 1.21 -6.32
C ASN A 479 19.09 2.19 -6.34
N GLN A 480 19.70 2.44 -7.51
CA GLN A 480 20.73 3.46 -7.65
C GLN A 480 20.18 4.86 -7.40
N TYR A 481 18.97 5.16 -7.90
CA TYR A 481 18.29 6.42 -7.64
C TYR A 481 17.99 6.61 -6.16
N ASN A 482 17.43 5.61 -5.48
CA ASN A 482 17.15 5.65 -4.04
C ASN A 482 18.43 5.84 -3.23
N LYS A 483 19.50 5.10 -3.58
CA LYS A 483 20.81 5.26 -2.94
C LYS A 483 21.39 6.66 -3.15
N LYS A 484 21.32 7.20 -4.36
CA LYS A 484 21.79 8.56 -4.68
C LYS A 484 20.94 9.64 -4.02
N SER A 485 19.63 9.43 -3.91
CA SER A 485 18.73 10.31 -3.15
C SER A 485 19.10 10.33 -1.68
N LEU A 486 19.40 9.17 -1.09
CA LEU A 486 19.80 9.07 0.32
C LEU A 486 21.18 9.71 0.56
N GLU A 487 22.13 9.55 -0.36
CA GLU A 487 23.42 10.26 -0.35
C GLU A 487 23.23 11.79 -0.42
N LEU A 488 22.28 12.28 -1.23
CA LEU A 488 21.95 13.70 -1.35
C LEU A 488 21.32 14.24 -0.08
N ASP A 489 20.33 13.53 0.48
CA ASP A 489 19.66 13.92 1.74
C ASP A 489 20.68 13.97 2.90
N ARG A 490 21.59 12.99 2.99
CA ARG A 490 22.70 13.02 3.97
C ARG A 490 23.63 14.21 3.78
N LEU A 491 23.97 14.55 2.53
CA LEU A 491 24.81 15.70 2.22
C LEU A 491 24.11 17.02 2.60
N GLN A 492 22.79 17.11 2.35
CA GLN A 492 21.99 18.27 2.71
C GLN A 492 21.90 18.43 4.24
N LEU A 493 21.78 17.33 4.98
CA LEU A 493 21.84 17.32 6.44
C LEU A 493 23.19 17.84 6.94
N ALA A 494 24.30 17.32 6.40
CA ALA A 494 25.65 17.77 6.73
C ALA A 494 25.87 19.25 6.40
N TYR A 495 25.30 19.74 5.30
CA TYR A 495 25.33 21.15 4.92
C TYR A 495 24.52 22.01 5.90
N SER A 496 23.31 21.59 6.27
CA SER A 496 22.48 22.28 7.26
C SER A 496 23.15 22.37 8.64
N ASP A 497 23.86 21.32 9.05
CA ASP A 497 24.65 21.32 10.29
C ASP A 497 25.83 22.30 10.22
N LEU A 498 26.45 22.43 9.05
CA LEU A 498 27.53 23.38 8.83
C LEU A 498 27.01 24.83 8.85
N GLU A 499 25.87 25.09 8.22
CA GLU A 499 25.19 26.39 8.28
C GLU A 499 24.81 26.75 9.72
N ARG A 500 24.27 25.79 10.48
CA ARG A 500 23.96 25.98 11.90
C ARG A 500 25.21 26.33 12.71
N LYS A 501 26.33 25.63 12.49
CA LYS A 501 27.62 25.97 13.13
C LYS A 501 28.08 27.38 12.74
N TYR A 502 27.95 27.76 11.47
CA TYR A 502 28.32 29.09 11.01
C TYR A 502 27.47 30.19 11.65
N LEU A 503 26.14 30.03 11.68
CA LEU A 503 25.24 30.95 12.38
C LEU A 503 25.56 31.05 13.87
N GLY A 504 25.92 29.93 14.50
CA GLY A 504 26.39 29.91 15.88
C GLY A 504 27.65 30.74 16.12
N THR A 505 28.55 30.86 15.13
CA THR A 505 29.76 31.72 15.23
C THR A 505 29.51 33.20 14.99
N LEU A 506 28.38 33.58 14.38
CA LEU A 506 27.97 34.97 14.14
C LEU A 506 27.33 35.63 15.37
N ARG A 507 26.99 34.83 16.38
CA ARG A 507 26.42 35.27 17.65
C ARG A 507 27.50 35.79 18.59
#